data_AF-A0AAV7RDQ4-F1
#
_entry.id   AF-A0AAV7RDQ4-F1
#
_cell.length_a   1.000
_cell.length_b   1.000
_cell.length_c   1.000
_cell.angle_alpha   90.00
_cell.angle_beta   90.00
_cell.angle_gamma   90.00
#
_symmetry.space_group_name_H-M   'P 1'
#
loop_
_entity.id
_entity.type
_entity.pdbx_description
1 polymer ?
#
loop_
_entity_poly.entity_id
_entity_poly.type
_entity_poly.pdbx_seq_one_letter_code
_entity_poly.pdbx_strand_id
1 'polypeptide(L)'
;MGWHRQADPSQGNAMEQYTTSAPQPQHQTQKGGSEDDPIMPVSVEEPSRAELLAAIQGSRVALQGKTETVLLEVNLLRMDLQKLFDKVKVAAGSIAELHTEVGTLRKQMAQVSSQSGALEVRLEDSEGR
;
A
#
# COMPACT_ATOMS: atom_id res chain seq x y z
N MET A 1 8.19 -14.75 -33.78
CA MET A 1 7.24 -13.76 -33.24
C MET A 1 6.72 -14.30 -31.91
N GLY A 2 7.42 -13.95 -30.83
CA GLY A 2 7.19 -14.49 -29.49
C GLY A 2 6.23 -13.58 -28.71
N TRP A 3 5.16 -14.16 -28.20
CA TRP A 3 4.25 -13.49 -27.27
C TRP A 3 4.89 -13.49 -25.88
N HIS A 4 5.42 -12.34 -25.47
CA HIS A 4 5.79 -12.09 -24.09
C HIS A 4 4.52 -11.78 -23.29
N ARG A 5 4.10 -12.71 -22.42
CA ARG A 5 3.18 -12.38 -21.32
C ARG A 5 3.98 -11.67 -20.24
N GLN A 6 3.78 -10.36 -20.12
CA GLN A 6 4.12 -9.61 -18.91
C GLN A 6 3.19 -10.08 -17.78
N ALA A 7 3.79 -10.57 -16.70
CA ALA A 7 3.11 -10.78 -15.45
C ALA A 7 2.90 -9.41 -14.78
N ASP A 8 1.63 -9.08 -14.52
CA ASP A 8 1.20 -7.93 -13.74
C ASP A 8 1.38 -8.24 -12.24
N PRO A 9 2.10 -7.41 -11.46
CA PRO A 9 2.27 -7.61 -10.02
C PRO A 9 1.07 -7.12 -9.17
N SER A 10 -0.11 -6.91 -9.75
CA SER A 10 -1.35 -6.55 -9.03
C SER A 10 -2.02 -7.72 -8.28
N GLN A 11 -1.25 -8.71 -7.80
CA GLN A 11 -1.75 -9.67 -6.79
C GLN A 11 -1.85 -8.99 -5.42
N GLY A 12 -2.91 -8.19 -5.26
CA GLY A 12 -3.52 -7.91 -3.97
C GLY A 12 -4.50 -9.03 -3.65
N ASN A 13 -4.03 -10.03 -2.91
CA ASN A 13 -4.86 -11.01 -2.21
C ASN A 13 -6.01 -10.32 -1.46
N ALA A 14 -7.22 -10.86 -1.61
CA ALA A 14 -8.38 -10.81 -0.71
C ALA A 14 -9.68 -10.56 -1.49
N MET A 15 -10.03 -11.47 -2.39
CA MET A 15 -11.42 -11.69 -2.72
C MET A 15 -11.78 -13.04 -2.08
N GLU A 16 -11.93 -13.01 -0.77
CA GLU A 16 -12.53 -14.12 -0.03
C GLU A 16 -13.90 -14.37 -0.64
N GLN A 17 -14.03 -15.58 -1.15
CA GLN A 17 -15.20 -16.08 -1.79
C GLN A 17 -16.33 -16.05 -0.76
N TYR A 18 -17.33 -15.20 -0.96
CA TYR A 18 -18.64 -15.40 -0.33
C TYR A 18 -19.29 -16.63 -0.98
N THR A 19 -18.80 -17.82 -0.67
CA THR A 19 -19.60 -19.03 -0.75
C THR A 19 -20.36 -19.11 0.56
N THR A 20 -21.57 -18.59 0.56
CA THR A 20 -22.59 -18.98 1.54
C THR A 20 -22.87 -20.46 1.32
N SER A 21 -22.04 -21.33 1.91
CA SER A 21 -22.36 -22.75 2.05
C SER A 21 -23.43 -22.85 3.12
N ALA A 22 -24.68 -22.67 2.73
CA ALA A 22 -25.78 -23.26 3.46
C ALA A 22 -25.49 -24.78 3.55
N PRO A 23 -25.59 -25.41 4.74
CA PRO A 23 -25.43 -26.85 4.82
C PRO A 23 -26.57 -27.50 4.03
N GLN A 24 -26.28 -28.02 2.84
CA GLN A 24 -27.17 -28.95 2.15
C GLN A 24 -27.31 -30.20 3.04
N PRO A 25 -28.53 -30.61 3.42
CA PRO A 25 -28.73 -31.89 4.06
C PRO A 25 -28.34 -32.98 3.05
N GLN A 26 -27.31 -33.75 3.39
CA GLN A 26 -26.92 -34.95 2.65
C GLN A 26 -28.03 -36.00 2.82
N HIS A 27 -28.92 -36.12 1.84
CA HIS A 27 -29.77 -37.29 1.74
C HIS A 27 -28.92 -38.47 1.26
N GLN A 28 -28.42 -39.28 2.22
CA GLN A 28 -27.93 -40.62 1.91
C GLN A 28 -29.13 -41.52 1.62
N THR A 29 -29.26 -41.93 0.35
CA THR A 29 -30.16 -42.98 -0.08
C THR A 29 -29.59 -44.34 0.37
N GLN A 30 -29.87 -44.75 1.60
CA GLN A 30 -29.53 -46.10 2.05
C GLN A 30 -30.70 -47.04 1.78
N LYS A 31 -30.47 -47.93 0.81
CA LYS A 31 -31.39 -48.95 0.33
C LYS A 31 -31.28 -50.19 1.23
N GLY A 32 -32.35 -50.51 1.95
CA GLY A 32 -32.62 -51.86 2.47
C GLY A 32 -32.36 -52.06 3.96
N GLY A 33 -33.44 -52.37 4.70
CA GLY A 33 -33.40 -52.92 6.06
C GLY A 33 -34.54 -52.40 6.93
N SER A 34 -35.60 -53.20 7.05
CA SER A 34 -36.57 -53.33 8.17
C SER A 34 -36.81 -52.14 9.13
N GLU A 35 -38.06 -51.66 9.10
CA GLU A 35 -38.93 -51.22 10.21
C GLU A 35 -38.37 -50.34 11.34
N ASP A 36 -38.84 -49.09 11.33
CA ASP A 36 -39.25 -48.30 12.50
C ASP A 36 -38.20 -47.86 13.54
N ASP A 37 -37.11 -47.24 13.08
CA ASP A 37 -36.47 -46.20 13.90
C ASP A 37 -37.13 -44.84 13.58
N PRO A 38 -37.83 -44.19 14.53
CA PRO A 38 -38.43 -42.89 14.29
C PRO A 38 -37.32 -41.89 13.96
N ILE A 39 -37.40 -41.31 12.76
CA ILE A 39 -36.57 -40.16 12.38
C ILE A 39 -36.96 -39.04 13.35
N MET A 40 -36.19 -38.90 14.44
CA MET A 40 -36.36 -37.83 15.40
C MET A 40 -36.12 -36.51 14.66
N PRO A 41 -37.10 -35.60 14.61
CA PRO A 41 -36.89 -34.31 13.98
C PRO A 41 -35.73 -33.63 14.72
N VAL A 42 -34.68 -33.25 13.98
CA VAL A 42 -33.62 -32.39 14.51
C VAL A 42 -34.28 -31.05 14.79
N SER A 43 -34.67 -30.81 16.04
CA SER A 43 -35.18 -29.53 16.49
C SER A 43 -34.04 -28.51 16.35
N VAL A 44 -34.11 -27.68 15.31
CA VAL A 44 -33.30 -26.47 15.23
C VAL A 44 -33.86 -25.54 16.31
N GLU A 45 -33.22 -25.51 17.48
CA GLU A 45 -33.57 -24.57 18.52
C GLU A 45 -33.27 -23.16 18.04
N GLU A 46 -34.31 -22.31 17.93
CA GLU A 46 -34.12 -20.89 17.66
C GLU A 46 -33.38 -20.25 18.83
N PRO A 47 -32.38 -19.38 18.56
CA PRO A 47 -31.64 -18.71 19.61
C PRO A 47 -32.59 -17.88 20.48
N SER A 48 -32.47 -18.06 21.78
CA SER A 48 -33.22 -17.30 22.76
C SER A 48 -32.91 -15.80 22.63
N ARG A 49 -33.86 -14.96 23.07
CA ARG A 49 -33.65 -13.50 23.15
C ARG A 49 -32.39 -13.12 23.93
N ALA A 50 -32.04 -13.89 24.97
CA ALA A 50 -30.85 -13.65 25.78
C ALA A 50 -29.56 -13.87 24.97
N GLU A 51 -29.49 -14.95 24.18
CA GLU A 51 -28.34 -15.24 23.32
C GLU A 51 -28.17 -14.19 22.23
N LEU A 52 -29.26 -13.72 21.63
CA LEU A 52 -29.23 -12.63 20.65
C LEU A 52 -28.68 -11.33 21.26
N LEU A 53 -29.13 -10.97 22.47
CA LEU A 53 -28.62 -9.78 23.16
C LEU A 53 -27.14 -9.91 23.52
N ALA A 54 -26.70 -11.09 23.99
CA ALA A 54 -25.31 -11.37 24.28
C ALA A 54 -24.44 -11.27 23.02
N ALA A 55 -24.90 -11.81 21.90
CA ALA A 55 -24.21 -11.72 20.61
C ALA A 55 -24.09 -10.27 20.10
N ILE A 56 -25.17 -9.48 20.24
CA ILE A 56 -25.15 -8.05 19.89
C ILE A 56 -24.15 -7.28 20.76
N GLN A 57 -24.15 -7.53 22.07
CA GLN A 57 -23.21 -6.89 23.00
C GLN A 57 -21.75 -7.27 22.69
N GLY A 58 -21.48 -8.55 22.44
CA GLY A 58 -20.14 -9.01 22.05
C GLY A 58 -19.67 -8.37 20.74
N SER A 59 -20.56 -8.32 19.73
CA SER A 59 -20.26 -7.66 18.45
C SER A 59 -19.99 -6.17 18.63
N ARG A 60 -20.75 -5.49 19.50
CA ARG A 60 -20.53 -4.07 19.81
C ARG A 60 -19.15 -3.83 20.41
N VAL A 61 -18.75 -4.62 21.41
CA VAL A 61 -17.44 -4.50 22.05
C VAL A 61 -16.32 -4.77 21.04
N ALA A 62 -16.47 -5.79 20.20
CA ALA A 62 -15.49 -6.10 19.17
C ALA A 62 -15.35 -4.96 18.14
N LEU A 63 -16.46 -4.35 17.71
CA LEU A 63 -16.44 -3.20 16.80
C LEU A 63 -15.84 -1.95 17.46
N GLN A 64 -16.07 -1.72 18.75
CA GLN A 64 -15.43 -0.63 19.49
C GLN A 64 -13.92 -0.80 19.51
N GLY A 65 -13.42 -2.00 19.85
CA GLY A 65 -11.98 -2.27 19.83
C GLY A 65 -11.35 -2.09 18.44
N LYS A 66 -12.01 -2.58 17.39
CA LYS A 66 -11.55 -2.33 16.00
C LYS A 66 -11.52 -0.84 15.66
N THR A 67 -12.52 -0.08 16.10
CA THR A 67 -12.59 1.37 15.88
C THR A 67 -11.44 2.09 16.56
N GLU A 68 -11.11 1.72 17.79
CA GLU A 68 -9.98 2.27 18.54
C GLU A 68 -8.64 1.95 17.86
N THR A 69 -8.45 0.72 17.39
CA THR A 69 -7.25 0.33 16.62
C THR A 69 -7.11 1.17 15.35
N VAL A 70 -8.17 1.29 14.55
CA VAL A 70 -8.14 2.10 13.33
C VAL A 70 -7.82 3.57 13.64
N LEU A 71 -8.37 4.12 14.71
CA LEU A 71 -8.06 5.50 15.12
C LEU A 71 -6.57 5.68 15.45
N LEU A 72 -5.96 4.71 16.14
CA LEU A 72 -4.52 4.72 16.42
C LEU A 72 -3.70 4.66 15.13
N GLU A 73 -4.02 3.74 14.23
CA GLU A 73 -3.32 3.60 12.93
C GLU A 73 -3.41 4.87 12.09
N VAL A 74 -4.59 5.49 12.00
CA VAL A 74 -4.79 6.76 11.29
C VAL A 74 -3.93 7.87 11.89
N ASN A 75 -3.82 7.95 13.21
CA ASN A 75 -2.99 8.95 13.86
C ASN A 75 -1.49 8.72 13.59
N LEU A 76 -1.03 7.48 13.60
CA LEU A 76 0.35 7.13 13.25
C LEU A 76 0.66 7.49 11.79
N LEU A 77 -0.22 7.13 10.85
CA LEU A 77 -0.09 7.47 9.44
C LEU A 77 -0.05 9.00 9.23
N ARG A 78 -0.87 9.75 9.97
CA ARG A 78 -0.84 11.21 9.92
C ARG A 78 0.51 11.78 10.38
N MET A 79 1.10 11.22 11.43
CA MET A 79 2.42 11.64 11.90
C MET A 79 3.51 11.31 10.87
N ASP A 80 3.45 10.14 10.25
CA ASP A 80 4.44 9.74 9.25
C ASP A 80 4.32 10.54 7.95
N LEU A 81 3.11 10.87 7.52
CA LEU A 81 2.86 11.81 6.43
C LEU A 81 3.47 13.19 6.73
N GLN A 82 3.30 13.71 7.95
CA GLN A 82 3.89 14.99 8.33
C GLN A 82 5.43 14.95 8.24
N LYS A 83 6.06 13.89 8.77
CA LYS A 83 7.52 13.72 8.65
C LYS A 83 7.97 13.65 7.19
N LEU A 84 7.19 13.00 6.33
CA LEU A 84 7.51 12.91 4.90
C LEU A 84 7.41 14.29 4.22
N PHE A 85 6.38 15.07 4.53
CA PHE A 85 6.26 16.44 4.03
C PHE A 85 7.46 17.30 4.43
N ASP A 86 7.89 17.21 5.69
CA ASP A 86 9.05 17.97 6.17
C ASP A 86 10.34 17.56 5.42
N LYS A 87 10.55 16.25 5.21
CA LYS A 87 11.68 15.73 4.43
C LYS A 87 11.66 16.22 2.98
N VAL A 88 10.49 16.20 2.33
CA VAL A 88 10.32 16.70 0.95
C VAL A 88 10.63 18.18 0.87
N LYS A 89 10.17 18.98 1.84
CA LYS A 89 10.45 20.42 1.89
C LYS A 89 11.95 20.71 2.02
N VAL A 90 12.65 19.99 2.89
CA VAL A 90 14.11 20.10 3.04
C VAL A 90 14.82 19.74 1.74
N ALA A 91 14.47 18.59 1.14
CA ALA A 91 15.08 18.14 -0.11
C ALA A 91 14.86 19.15 -1.25
N ALA A 92 13.65 19.72 -1.37
CA ALA A 92 13.36 20.75 -2.36
C ALA A 92 14.22 22.00 -2.16
N GLY A 93 14.44 22.42 -0.90
CA GLY A 93 15.36 23.50 -0.56
C GLY A 93 16.79 23.21 -1.01
N SER A 94 17.33 22.04 -0.64
CA SER A 94 18.69 21.65 -1.03
C SER A 94 18.87 21.55 -2.55
N ILE A 95 17.87 21.08 -3.29
CA ILE A 95 17.90 21.05 -4.75
C ILE A 95 17.98 22.47 -5.34
N ALA A 96 17.24 23.42 -4.79
CA ALA A 96 17.27 24.82 -5.25
C ALA A 96 18.63 25.48 -4.98
N GLU A 97 19.25 25.20 -3.83
CA GLU A 97 20.60 25.64 -3.49
C GLU A 97 21.63 25.07 -4.46
N LEU A 98 21.61 23.74 -4.70
CA LEU A 98 22.50 23.08 -5.66
C LEU A 98 22.33 23.64 -7.08
N HIS A 99 21.11 23.91 -7.52
CA HIS A 99 20.86 24.51 -8.83
C HIS A 99 21.53 25.90 -8.95
N THR A 100 21.50 26.68 -7.88
CA THR A 100 22.14 28.00 -7.81
C THR A 100 23.66 27.89 -7.84
N GLU A 101 24.22 26.94 -7.09
CA GLU A 101 25.65 26.67 -7.05
C GLU A 101 26.18 26.21 -8.43
N VAL A 102 25.50 25.25 -9.07
CA VAL A 102 25.82 24.79 -10.43
C VAL A 102 25.77 25.94 -11.43
N GLY A 103 24.77 26.82 -11.33
CA GLY A 103 24.67 28.02 -12.17
C GLY A 103 25.86 28.96 -11.99
N THR A 104 26.33 29.13 -10.76
CA THR A 104 27.50 29.95 -10.43
C THR A 104 28.78 29.34 -10.96
N LEU A 105 29.00 28.04 -10.74
CA LEU A 105 30.16 27.29 -11.22
C LEU A 105 30.26 27.33 -12.75
N ARG A 106 29.12 27.20 -13.47
CA ARG A 106 29.09 27.33 -14.93
C ARG A 106 29.57 28.69 -15.41
N LYS A 107 29.17 29.78 -14.75
CA LYS A 107 29.63 31.14 -15.08
C LYS A 107 31.13 31.30 -14.82
N GLN A 108 31.61 30.81 -13.69
CA GLN A 108 33.04 30.84 -13.35
C GLN A 108 33.87 30.04 -14.37
N MET A 109 33.40 28.85 -14.75
CA MET A 109 34.06 28.03 -15.76
C MET A 109 34.14 28.74 -17.12
N ALA A 110 33.04 29.35 -17.58
CA ALA A 110 33.03 30.12 -18.82
C ALA A 110 34.02 31.30 -18.78
N GLN A 111 34.13 31.99 -17.64
CA GLN A 111 35.08 33.07 -17.46
C GLN A 111 36.54 32.56 -17.54
N VAL A 112 36.85 31.48 -16.84
CA VAL A 112 38.20 30.87 -16.88
C VAL A 112 38.56 30.42 -18.30
N SER A 113 37.64 29.76 -19.00
CA SER A 113 37.87 29.35 -20.40
C SER A 113 38.13 30.55 -21.31
N SER A 114 37.38 31.65 -21.16
CA SER A 114 37.60 32.87 -21.93
C SER A 114 38.94 33.52 -21.61
N GLN A 115 39.33 33.59 -20.34
CA GLN A 115 40.64 34.12 -19.92
C GLN A 115 41.79 33.26 -20.46
N SER A 116 41.66 31.93 -20.42
CA SER A 116 42.64 31.01 -20.96
C SER A 116 42.85 31.22 -22.46
N GLY A 117 41.77 31.27 -23.25
CA GLY A 117 41.88 31.51 -24.70
C GLY A 117 42.48 32.88 -25.02
N ALA A 118 42.15 33.93 -24.24
CA ALA A 118 42.78 35.24 -24.42
C ALA A 118 44.27 35.24 -24.10
N LEU A 119 44.72 34.44 -23.11
CA LEU A 119 46.14 34.29 -22.80
C LEU A 119 46.88 33.51 -23.88
N GLU A 120 46.26 32.47 -24.44
CA GLU A 120 46.81 31.68 -25.53
C GLU A 120 47.09 32.54 -26.77
N VAL A 121 46.10 33.33 -27.22
CA VAL A 121 46.29 34.29 -28.32
C VAL A 121 47.44 35.26 -28.05
N ARG A 122 47.51 35.81 -26.82
CA ARG A 122 48.58 36.75 -26.45
C ARG A 122 49.96 36.10 -26.42
N LEU A 123 50.06 34.82 -26.08
CA LEU A 123 51.31 34.08 -26.11
C LEU A 123 51.76 33.85 -27.56
N GLU A 124 50.84 33.42 -28.44
CA GLU A 124 51.11 33.24 -29.87
C GLU A 124 51.62 34.54 -30.51
N ASP A 125 50.95 35.67 -30.25
CA ASP A 125 51.38 36.99 -30.73
C ASP A 125 52.78 37.38 -30.22
N SER A 126 53.12 36.99 -28.98
CA SER A 126 54.42 37.33 -28.36
C SER A 126 55.59 36.48 -28.85
N GLU A 127 55.32 35.28 -29.36
CA GLU A 127 56.33 34.35 -29.87
C GLU A 127 56.67 34.58 -31.36
N GLY A 128 56.00 35.51 -32.05
CA GLY A 128 56.37 35.94 -33.40
C GLY A 128 56.21 34.87 -34.47
N ARG A 129 55.02 34.28 -34.58
CA ARG A 129 54.53 33.62 -35.81
C ARG A 129 53.51 34.49 -36.51
#